data_AF-A0A9W3SZR9-F1
#
_entry.id   AF-A0A9W3SZR9-F1
#
_cell.length_a   1.000
_cell.length_b   1.000
_cell.length_c   1.000
_cell.angle_alpha   90.00
_cell.angle_beta   90.00
_cell.angle_gamma   90.00
#
_symmetry.space_group_name_H-M   'P 1'
#
loop_
_entity.id
_entity.type
_entity.pdbx_description
1 polymer ?
#
loop_
_entity_poly.entity_id
_entity_poly.type
_entity_poly.pdbx_seq_one_letter_code
_entity_poly.pdbx_strand_id
1 'polypeptide(L)' 'MTSIERTAYPRFKQNISKKELATIYTVTHEENIFAHRISRGESSVFICLVMLKSFQRLGYFDLVKKNWNTN' A
#
# COMPACT_ATOMS: atom_id res chain seq x y z
N MET A 1 -5.97 -6.09 30.13
CA MET A 1 -5.67 -5.36 28.88
C MET A 1 -5.83 -6.34 27.72
N THR A 2 -6.65 -6.02 26.72
CA THR A 2 -6.85 -6.90 25.56
C THR A 2 -5.56 -6.97 24.74
N SER A 3 -5.01 -8.17 24.51
CA SER A 3 -3.81 -8.33 23.70
C SER A 3 -4.04 -7.72 22.31
N ILE A 4 -3.10 -6.88 21.85
CA ILE A 4 -3.16 -6.18 20.56
C ILE A 4 -3.48 -7.15 19.42
N GLU A 5 -3.05 -8.41 19.53
CA GLU A 5 -3.29 -9.53 18.61
C GLU A 5 -4.77 -9.84 18.31
N ARG A 6 -5.72 -9.44 19.18
CA ARG A 6 -7.16 -9.69 18.98
C ARG A 6 -7.90 -8.57 18.24
N THR A 7 -7.20 -7.57 17.71
CA THR A 7 -7.83 -6.53 16.90
C THR A 7 -7.87 -6.94 15.42
N ALA A 8 -9.01 -6.72 14.76
CA ALA A 8 -9.23 -6.98 13.34
C ALA A 8 -8.54 -5.98 12.41
N TYR A 9 -7.61 -5.16 12.92
CA TYR A 9 -6.88 -4.20 12.11
C TYR A 9 -5.89 -4.91 11.19
N PRO A 10 -5.86 -4.57 9.88
CA PRO A 10 -4.88 -5.11 8.96
C PRO A 10 -3.47 -4.69 9.41
N ARG A 11 -2.51 -5.63 9.31
CA ARG A 11 -1.13 -5.42 9.76
C ARG A 11 -0.14 -5.68 8.64
N PHE A 12 0.99 -5.00 8.71
CA PHE A 12 2.15 -5.36 7.90
C PHE A 12 2.70 -6.71 8.36
N LYS A 13 2.99 -7.60 7.40
CA LYS A 13 3.72 -8.85 7.69
C LYS A 13 5.11 -8.51 8.22
N GLN A 14 5.49 -9.05 9.37
CA GLN A 14 6.83 -8.87 9.95
C GLN A 14 7.92 -9.58 9.14
N ASN A 15 7.62 -10.76 8.59
CA ASN A 15 8.55 -11.48 7.73
C ASN A 15 8.21 -11.20 6.26
N ILE A 16 9.06 -10.41 5.61
CA ILE A 16 9.01 -10.10 4.18
C ILE A 16 10.26 -10.69 3.52
N SER A 17 10.07 -11.50 2.48
CA SER A 17 11.20 -12.01 1.70
C SER A 17 11.81 -10.90 0.84
N LYS A 18 13.12 -10.93 0.57
CA LYS A 18 13.79 -9.95 -0.31
C LYS A 18 13.13 -9.83 -1.68
N LYS A 19 12.59 -10.93 -2.22
CA LYS A 19 11.84 -10.92 -3.48
C LYS A 19 10.52 -10.16 -3.36
N GLU A 20 9.76 -10.42 -2.30
CA GLU A 20 8.53 -9.69 -2.02
C GLU A 20 8.80 -8.21 -1.75
N LEU A 21 9.92 -7.88 -1.08
CA LEU A 21 10.32 -6.49 -0.85
C LEU A 21 10.50 -5.76 -2.18
N ALA A 22 11.30 -6.34 -3.08
CA ALA A 22 11.54 -5.75 -4.40
C ALA A 22 10.27 -5.66 -5.23
N THR A 23 9.40 -6.68 -5.22
CA THR A 23 8.18 -6.62 -6.04
C THR A 23 7.14 -5.65 -5.49
N ILE A 24 6.98 -5.55 -4.17
CA ILE A 24 5.89 -4.79 -3.53
C ILE A 24 6.26 -3.32 -3.34
N TYR A 25 7.51 -3.05 -2.92
CA TYR A 25 7.93 -1.70 -2.51
C TYR A 25 8.71 -0.95 -3.58
N THR A 26 8.99 -1.58 -4.74
CA THR A 26 9.50 -0.83 -5.89
C THR A 26 8.37 0.02 -6.46
N VAL A 27 8.62 1.33 -6.52
CA VAL A 27 7.70 2.31 -7.10
C VAL A 27 7.65 2.10 -8.61
N THR A 28 6.45 1.99 -9.17
CA THR A 28 6.28 1.92 -10.62
C THR A 28 6.29 3.31 -11.24
N HIS A 29 6.55 3.39 -12.56
CA HIS A 29 6.59 4.66 -13.26
C HIS A 29 5.26 5.43 -13.18
N GLU A 30 4.14 4.72 -13.24
CA GLU A 30 2.80 5.29 -13.13
C GLU A 30 2.53 5.91 -11.74
N GLU A 31 2.94 5.21 -10.67
CA GLU A 31 2.83 5.72 -9.30
C GLU A 31 3.66 6.99 -9.10
N ASN A 32 4.84 7.06 -9.72
CA ASN A 32 5.68 8.25 -9.66
C ASN A 32 5.03 9.45 -10.36
N ILE A 33 4.48 9.26 -11.56
CA ILE A 33 3.74 10.31 -12.29
C ILE A 33 2.55 10.79 -11.45
N PHE A 34 1.81 9.86 -10.84
CA PHE A 34 0.69 10.18 -9.97
C PHE A 34 1.12 11.02 -8.75
N ALA A 35 2.19 10.63 -8.08
CA ALA A 35 2.71 11.35 -6.92
C ALA A 35 3.18 12.76 -7.29
N HIS A 36 3.87 12.94 -8.42
CA HIS A 36 4.27 14.26 -8.94
C HIS A 36 3.08 15.11 -9.41
N ARG A 37 1.97 14.49 -9.82
CA ARG A 37 0.73 15.22 -10.17
C ARG A 37 0.03 15.78 -8.93
N ILE A 38 0.06 15.05 -7.81
CA ILE A 38 -0.64 15.43 -6.57
C ILE A 38 0.20 16.34 -5.70
N SER A 39 1.49 16.05 -5.60
CA SER A 39 2.39 16.69 -4.65
C SER A 39 3.48 17.47 -5.37
N ARG A 40 3.82 18.66 -4.85
CA ARG A 40 4.96 19.44 -5.33
C ARG A 40 6.09 19.38 -4.30
N GLY A 41 7.31 19.18 -4.77
CA GLY A 41 8.51 19.02 -3.95
C GLY A 41 8.83 17.57 -3.59
N GLU A 42 10.12 17.24 -3.58
CA GLU A 42 10.64 15.89 -3.40
C GLU A 42 10.14 15.20 -2.12
N SER A 43 10.10 15.93 -0.99
CA SER A 43 9.64 15.39 0.29
C SER A 43 8.16 15.03 0.27
N SER A 44 7.33 15.88 -0.34
CA SER A 44 5.88 15.67 -0.44
C SER A 44 5.56 14.47 -1.33
N VAL A 45 6.28 14.34 -2.46
CA VAL A 45 6.17 13.21 -3.39
C VAL A 45 6.57 11.90 -2.70
N PHE A 46 7.67 11.92 -1.94
CA PHE A 46 8.12 10.76 -1.16
C PHE A 46 7.07 10.31 -0.15
N ILE A 47 6.51 11.24 0.64
CA ILE A 47 5.45 10.93 1.62
C ILE A 47 4.21 10.34 0.92
N CYS A 48 3.81 10.90 -0.23
CA CYS A 48 2.69 10.41 -1.01
C CYS A 48 2.90 8.95 -1.48
N LEU A 49 4.09 8.64 -1.99
CA LEU A 49 4.44 7.28 -2.44
C LEU A 49 4.45 6.27 -1.28
N VAL A 50 5.05 6.63 -0.14
CA VAL A 50 5.06 5.78 1.07
C VAL A 50 3.65 5.50 1.55
N MET A 51 2.80 6.53 1.58
CA MET A 51 1.40 6.39 1.96
C MET A 51 0.66 5.47 0.98
N LEU A 52 0.81 5.68 -0.33
CA LEU A 52 0.18 4.86 -1.37
C LEU A 52 0.55 3.37 -1.24
N LYS A 53 1.83 3.05 -1.10
CA LYS A 53 2.30 1.66 -0.91
C LYS A 53 1.78 1.05 0.39
N SER A 54 1.69 1.85 1.46
CA SER A 54 1.13 1.42 2.73
C SER A 54 -0.36 1.05 2.58
N PHE A 55 -1.14 1.87 1.90
CA PHE A 55 -2.56 1.60 1.62
C PHE A 55 -2.77 0.36 0.76
N GLN A 56 -1.95 0.18 -0.29
CA GLN A 56 -1.97 -1.04 -1.12
C GLN A 56 -1.68 -2.29 -0.28
N ARG A 57 -0.68 -2.23 0.61
CA ARG A 57 -0.27 -3.36 1.43
C ARG A 57 -1.26 -3.71 2.54
N LEU A 58 -1.99 -2.73 3.06
CA LEU A 58 -3.06 -2.93 4.05
C LEU A 58 -4.32 -3.55 3.43
N GLY A 59 -4.39 -3.71 2.09
CA GLY A 59 -5.50 -4.37 1.42
C GLY A 59 -6.78 -3.55 1.34
N TYR A 60 -6.71 -2.22 1.55
CA TYR A 60 -7.89 -1.36 1.44
C TYR A 60 -8.54 -1.38 0.05
N PHE A 61 -7.76 -1.73 -0.99
CA PHE A 61 -8.27 -1.89 -2.35
C PHE A 61 -8.95 -3.23 -2.63
N ASP A 62 -8.83 -4.23 -1.77
CA ASP A 62 -9.51 -5.53 -1.97
C ASP A 62 -11.05 -5.39 -1.86
N LEU A 63 -11.54 -4.34 -1.19
CA LEU A 63 -12.97 -3.99 -1.20
C LEU A 63 -13.47 -3.58 -2.60
N VAL A 64 -12.59 -3.09 -3.49
CA VAL A 64 -12.94 -2.69 -4.86
C VAL A 64 -12.99 -3.90 -5.80
N LYS A 65 -12.33 -5.02 -5.46
CA LYS A 65 -12.28 -6.22 -6.31
C LYS A 65 -13.52 -7.12 -6.20
N LYS A 66 -14.40 -6.92 -5.22
CA LYS A 66 -15.50 -7.85 -4.89
C LYS A 66 -16.78 -7.66 -5.74
N ASN A 67 -16.71 -7.11 -6.96
CA ASN A 67 -17.88 -6.89 -7.82
C ASN A 67 -17.63 -7.13 -9.32
N TRP A 68 -16.84 -8.14 -9.68
CA TRP A 68 -16.68 -8.57 -11.09
C TRP A 68 -17.01 -10.05 -11.28
N ASN A 69 -18.02 -10.57 -10.58
CA ASN A 69 -18.63 -11.83 -10.99
C ASN A 69 -20.13 -11.81 -10.68
N THR A 70 -20.87 -11.19 -11.59
CA THR A 70 -22.30 -11.48 -11.76
C THR A 70 -22.50 -11.79 -13.24
N ASN A 71 -22.84 -13.06 -13.50
CA ASN A 71 -23.20 -13.71 -14.76
C ASN A 71 -22.06 -14.07 -15.72
#